data_AF-A0A2E7FEW3-F1
#
_entry.id   AF-A0A2E7FEW3-F1
#
_cell.length_a   1.000
_cell.length_b   1.000
_cell.length_c   1.000
_cell.angle_alpha   90.00
_cell.angle_beta   90.00
_cell.angle_gamma   90.00
#
_symmetry.space_group_name_H-M   'P 1'
#
loop_
_entity.id
_entity.type
_entity.pdbx_description
1 polymer ?
#
loop_
_entity_poly.entity_id
_entity_poly.type
_entity_poly.pdbx_seq_one_letter_code
_entity_poly.pdbx_strand_id
1 'polypeptide(L)'
;NLIAISGARGIPTDLIRRQRLRVTELRDVQKTIFLTLEEAEKLKKEISFDSLVRNINNRQSYNTSFFPNDIRFNWNEDNFGPIVMPKKGVTVSLSKKNIPLYRKLIRDYENRTLSYEDNTILIDGKPTDRYTFSQDYFWMMGDNRHRSEDSRFWGFVPADHIVGKPIFIWMSISGINDGVANWKVRWNRVFTTTNGNGEPVSYRWHFLAIIVVYQVYTRVRKRLKKQ
;
A
#
# COMPACT_ATOMS: atom_id res chain seq x y z
N ASN A 1 -31.28 -22.69 26.32
CA ASN A 1 -30.19 -21.84 25.77
C ASN A 1 -30.42 -20.42 26.24
N LEU A 2 -29.48 -19.88 27.01
CA LEU A 2 -29.56 -18.53 27.56
C LEU A 2 -28.35 -17.75 27.07
N ILE A 3 -28.56 -16.51 26.63
CA ILE A 3 -27.50 -15.59 26.24
C ILE A 3 -27.33 -14.60 27.39
N ALA A 4 -26.15 -14.62 28.03
CA ALA A 4 -25.79 -13.68 29.09
C ALA A 4 -24.81 -12.65 28.52
N ILE A 5 -25.14 -11.35 28.66
CA ILE A 5 -24.31 -10.23 28.20
C ILE A 5 -23.60 -9.66 29.43
N SER A 6 -22.26 -9.67 29.43
CA SER A 6 -21.42 -9.10 30.50
C SER A 6 -20.63 -7.89 30.00
N GLY A 7 -20.12 -7.06 30.92
CA GLY A 7 -19.20 -5.96 30.58
C GLY A 7 -17.84 -6.44 30.03
N ALA A 8 -16.97 -5.50 29.67
CA ALA A 8 -15.69 -5.76 28.99
C ALA A 8 -14.71 -6.72 29.70
N ARG A 9 -14.93 -7.03 30.98
CA ARG A 9 -14.13 -8.00 31.75
C ARG A 9 -14.64 -9.45 31.65
N GLY A 10 -15.74 -9.68 30.92
CA GLY A 10 -16.35 -11.00 30.78
C GLY A 10 -17.10 -11.47 32.03
N ILE A 11 -17.50 -12.74 32.04
CA ILE A 11 -18.03 -13.42 33.23
C ILE A 11 -16.83 -13.77 34.13
N PRO A 12 -16.85 -13.40 35.44
CA PRO A 12 -15.75 -13.67 36.35
C PRO A 12 -15.34 -15.16 36.37
N THR A 13 -14.03 -15.43 36.27
CA THR A 13 -13.52 -16.81 36.13
C THR A 13 -13.78 -17.68 37.36
N ASP A 14 -13.85 -17.07 38.55
CA ASP A 14 -14.26 -17.71 39.80
C ASP A 14 -15.73 -18.16 39.76
N LEU A 15 -16.60 -17.34 39.17
CA LEU A 15 -18.02 -17.67 38.99
C LEU A 15 -18.19 -18.81 37.99
N ILE A 16 -17.46 -18.77 36.87
CA ILE A 16 -17.44 -19.84 35.86
C ILE A 16 -17.01 -21.17 36.51
N ARG A 17 -15.94 -21.17 37.31
CA ARG A 17 -15.42 -22.36 37.99
C ARG A 17 -16.38 -22.87 39.07
N ARG A 18 -16.89 -21.99 39.94
CA ARG A 18 -17.81 -22.35 41.03
C ARG A 18 -19.10 -22.97 40.51
N GLN A 19 -19.63 -22.42 39.41
CA GLN A 19 -20.89 -22.87 38.82
C GLN A 19 -20.69 -23.89 37.69
N ARG A 20 -19.44 -24.33 37.43
CA ARG A 20 -19.08 -25.26 36.35
C ARG A 20 -19.68 -24.87 35.00
N LEU A 21 -19.73 -23.56 34.71
CA LEU A 21 -20.34 -23.03 33.50
C LEU A 21 -19.46 -23.37 32.29
N ARG A 22 -20.06 -23.94 31.25
CA ARG A 22 -19.41 -24.08 29.95
C ARG A 22 -19.63 -22.79 29.16
N VAL A 23 -18.66 -21.87 29.25
CA VAL A 23 -18.74 -20.56 28.61
C VAL A 23 -17.77 -20.51 27.42
N THR A 24 -18.25 -19.99 26.30
CA THR A 24 -17.41 -19.59 25.16
C THR A 24 -17.49 -18.08 25.05
N GLU A 25 -16.39 -17.39 25.36
CA GLU A 25 -16.32 -15.94 25.26
C GLU A 25 -16.06 -15.55 23.79
N LEU A 26 -17.01 -14.84 23.18
CA LEU A 26 -16.83 -14.24 21.86
C LEU A 26 -15.95 -13.00 22.04
N ARG A 27 -14.65 -13.13 21.76
CA ARG A 27 -13.67 -12.09 22.12
C ARG A 27 -13.63 -10.90 21.16
N ASP A 28 -14.28 -10.96 20.00
CA ASP A 28 -14.44 -9.81 19.11
C ASP A 28 -15.79 -9.87 18.41
N VAL A 29 -16.56 -8.77 18.48
CA VAL A 29 -17.83 -8.60 17.76
C VAL A 29 -17.57 -8.31 16.27
N GLN A 30 -16.37 -7.84 15.92
CA GLN A 30 -15.98 -7.48 14.57
C GLN A 30 -14.52 -7.84 14.30
N LYS A 31 -14.24 -8.35 13.10
CA LYS A 31 -12.87 -8.60 12.64
C LYS A 31 -12.65 -8.03 11.24
N THR A 32 -11.56 -7.30 11.06
CA THR A 32 -11.15 -6.80 9.74
C THR A 32 -10.35 -7.87 9.01
N ILE A 33 -10.80 -8.21 7.80
CA ILE A 33 -10.13 -9.15 6.90
C ILE A 33 -9.80 -8.44 5.59
N PHE A 34 -8.64 -8.74 5.02
CA PHE A 34 -8.17 -8.14 3.76
C PHE A 34 -8.39 -9.16 2.65
N LEU A 35 -9.45 -8.97 1.87
CA LEU A 35 -9.86 -9.87 0.79
C LEU A 35 -10.16 -9.07 -0.47
N THR A 36 -9.92 -9.69 -1.62
CA THR A 36 -10.50 -9.25 -2.89
C THR A 36 -12.02 -9.51 -2.89
N LEU A 37 -12.72 -8.89 -3.83
CA LEU A 37 -14.18 -9.08 -3.96
C LEU A 37 -14.53 -10.54 -4.29
N GLU A 38 -13.71 -11.18 -5.12
CA GLU A 38 -13.89 -12.58 -5.49
C GLU A 38 -13.66 -13.51 -4.29
N GLU A 39 -12.59 -13.28 -3.51
CA GLU A 39 -12.32 -14.06 -2.29
C GLU A 39 -13.42 -13.87 -1.25
N ALA A 40 -13.95 -12.65 -1.09
CA ALA A 40 -15.07 -12.39 -0.17
C ALA A 40 -16.33 -13.17 -0.59
N GLU A 41 -16.65 -13.25 -1.87
CA GLU A 41 -17.78 -14.03 -2.37
C GLU A 41 -17.58 -15.54 -2.23
N LYS A 42 -16.34 -16.04 -2.39
CA LYS A 42 -16.01 -17.45 -2.08
C LYS A 42 -16.18 -17.73 -0.59
N LEU A 43 -15.68 -16.86 0.27
CA LEU A 43 -15.72 -17.04 1.72
C LEU A 43 -17.15 -17.09 2.26
N LYS A 44 -18.07 -16.28 1.71
CA LYS A 44 -19.51 -16.33 2.05
C LYS A 44 -20.15 -17.70 1.80
N LYS A 45 -19.59 -18.53 0.91
CA LYS A 45 -20.11 -19.87 0.61
C LYS A 45 -19.58 -20.94 1.57
N GLU A 46 -18.39 -20.71 2.13
CA GLU A 46 -17.74 -21.66 3.04
C GLU A 46 -18.10 -21.40 4.50
N ILE A 47 -18.35 -20.14 4.86
CA ILE A 47 -18.63 -19.71 6.23
C ILE A 47 -19.89 -18.84 6.24
N SER A 48 -20.80 -19.12 7.16
CA SER A 48 -21.95 -18.25 7.43
C SER A 48 -21.51 -17.07 8.28
N PHE A 49 -21.79 -15.85 7.80
CA PHE A 49 -21.57 -14.61 8.54
C PHE A 49 -22.91 -13.95 8.86
N ASP A 50 -23.02 -13.31 10.02
CA ASP A 50 -24.16 -12.42 10.31
C ASP A 50 -24.14 -11.20 9.37
N SER A 51 -22.94 -10.66 9.11
CA SER A 51 -22.70 -9.56 8.16
C SER A 51 -21.25 -9.61 7.65
N LEU A 52 -21.10 -9.52 6.32
CA LEU A 52 -19.82 -9.27 5.67
C LEU A 52 -19.94 -8.02 4.78
N VAL A 53 -19.54 -6.88 5.31
CA VAL A 53 -19.63 -5.57 4.65
C VAL A 53 -18.25 -4.99 4.38
N ARG A 54 -18.15 -4.20 3.30
CA ARG A 54 -16.92 -3.45 3.05
C ARG A 54 -16.82 -2.34 4.08
N ASN A 55 -15.65 -2.23 4.71
CA ASN A 55 -15.34 -1.07 5.52
C ASN A 55 -14.96 0.07 4.57
N ILE A 56 -15.91 0.96 4.30
CA ILE A 56 -15.71 2.11 3.43
C ILE A 56 -16.02 3.42 4.17
N ASN A 57 -15.10 4.37 4.15
CA ASN A 57 -15.32 5.70 4.68
C ASN A 57 -16.13 6.56 3.70
N ASN A 58 -17.45 6.60 3.88
CA ASN A 58 -18.34 7.46 3.09
C ASN A 58 -18.52 8.86 3.66
N ARG A 59 -17.85 9.20 4.77
CA ARG A 59 -17.95 10.54 5.35
C ARG A 59 -17.09 11.49 4.56
N GLN A 60 -17.73 12.52 4.01
CA GLN A 60 -17.00 13.60 3.40
C GLN A 60 -16.64 14.61 4.49
N SER A 61 -15.34 14.80 4.74
CA SER A 61 -14.84 15.79 5.66
C SER A 61 -13.69 16.58 5.05
N TYR A 62 -13.72 17.90 5.21
CA TYR A 62 -12.60 18.77 4.86
C TYR A 62 -11.35 18.31 5.60
N ASN A 63 -10.27 18.12 4.84
CA ASN A 63 -8.97 17.76 5.38
C ASN A 63 -7.87 18.27 4.45
N THR A 64 -6.64 18.26 4.97
CA THR A 64 -5.42 18.55 4.20
C THR A 64 -4.47 17.36 4.18
N SER A 65 -4.88 16.22 4.75
CA SER A 65 -4.06 15.01 4.85
C SER A 65 -4.03 14.22 3.53
N PHE A 66 -5.15 14.22 2.80
CA PHE A 66 -5.25 13.53 1.52
C PHE A 66 -5.01 14.50 0.37
N PHE A 67 -4.48 13.97 -0.74
CA PHE A 67 -4.30 14.70 -1.98
C PHE A 67 -5.63 15.35 -2.41
N PRO A 68 -5.65 16.62 -2.85
CA PRO A 68 -4.51 17.51 -3.13
C PRO A 68 -4.03 18.38 -1.96
N ASN A 69 -4.28 17.96 -0.72
CA ASN A 69 -3.90 18.66 0.51
C ASN A 69 -4.51 20.06 0.61
N ASP A 70 -5.76 20.20 0.15
CA ASP A 70 -6.47 21.47 0.06
C ASP A 70 -7.90 21.31 0.58
N ILE A 71 -8.28 22.15 1.54
CA ILE A 71 -9.57 22.10 2.25
C ILE A 71 -10.79 22.25 1.33
N ARG A 72 -10.62 22.69 0.09
CA ARG A 72 -11.73 22.81 -0.87
C ARG A 72 -12.17 21.47 -1.42
N PHE A 73 -11.38 20.42 -1.20
CA PHE A 73 -11.67 19.06 -1.64
C PHE A 73 -12.23 18.27 -0.47
N ASN A 74 -13.46 17.79 -0.64
CA ASN A 74 -14.15 16.97 0.36
C ASN A 74 -13.88 15.47 0.11
N TRP A 75 -12.61 15.12 -0.12
CA TRP A 75 -12.14 13.77 -0.46
C TRP A 75 -11.56 13.09 0.78
N ASN A 76 -11.55 11.76 0.79
CA ASN A 76 -10.97 10.98 1.88
C ASN A 76 -10.16 9.79 1.34
N GLU A 77 -9.60 8.98 2.24
CA GLU A 77 -8.75 7.85 1.89
C GLU A 77 -9.42 6.83 0.97
N ASP A 78 -10.75 6.73 0.97
CA ASP A 78 -11.58 5.80 0.21
C ASP A 78 -12.19 6.41 -1.05
N ASN A 79 -12.56 7.69 -0.98
CA ASN A 79 -13.41 8.36 -1.93
C ASN A 79 -12.75 9.65 -2.43
N PHE A 80 -12.27 9.58 -3.66
CA PHE A 80 -11.75 10.70 -4.42
C PHE A 80 -12.73 11.10 -5.53
N GLY A 81 -12.66 12.37 -5.94
CA GLY A 81 -13.38 12.84 -7.10
C GLY A 81 -12.74 12.36 -8.42
N PRO A 82 -13.29 12.75 -9.56
CA PRO A 82 -12.68 12.46 -10.85
C PRO A 82 -11.30 13.14 -10.93
N ILE A 83 -10.27 12.34 -11.24
CA ILE A 83 -8.91 12.80 -11.43
C ILE A 83 -8.54 12.57 -12.89
N VAL A 84 -8.16 13.65 -13.59
CA VAL A 84 -7.60 13.54 -14.95
C VAL A 84 -6.11 13.27 -14.82
N MET A 85 -5.67 12.12 -15.34
CA MET A 85 -4.27 11.72 -15.30
C MET A 85 -3.41 12.63 -16.21
N PRO A 86 -2.42 13.34 -15.66
CA PRO A 86 -1.45 14.10 -16.45
C PRO A 86 -0.61 13.16 -17.31
N LYS A 87 -0.40 13.54 -18.56
CA LYS A 87 0.36 12.74 -19.54
C LYS A 87 1.17 13.66 -20.43
N LYS A 88 2.34 13.21 -20.87
CA LYS A 88 3.20 13.96 -21.76
C LYS A 88 2.44 14.43 -23.01
N GLY A 89 2.53 15.73 -23.31
CA GLY A 89 1.90 16.37 -24.46
C GLY A 89 0.39 16.62 -24.32
N VAL A 90 -0.25 16.19 -23.24
CA VAL A 90 -1.67 16.48 -22.98
C VAL A 90 -1.81 17.85 -22.33
N THR A 91 -2.72 18.66 -22.85
CA THR A 91 -3.06 19.96 -22.30
C THR A 91 -4.30 19.87 -21.42
N VAL A 92 -4.22 20.42 -20.21
CA VAL A 92 -5.37 20.60 -19.31
C VAL A 92 -5.72 22.07 -19.16
N SER A 93 -7.00 22.37 -18.97
CA SER A 93 -7.44 23.71 -18.57
C SER A 93 -7.16 23.91 -17.08
N LEU A 94 -6.58 25.06 -16.73
CA LEU A 94 -6.30 25.48 -15.36
C LEU A 94 -7.36 26.45 -14.87
N SER A 95 -7.74 26.29 -13.61
CA SER A 95 -8.70 27.12 -12.90
C SER A 95 -8.33 27.16 -11.43
N LYS A 96 -8.83 28.15 -10.70
CA LYS A 96 -8.68 28.23 -9.23
C LYS A 96 -9.13 26.95 -8.52
N LYS A 97 -10.09 26.21 -9.07
CA LYS A 97 -10.63 24.98 -8.48
C LYS A 97 -9.69 23.77 -8.64
N ASN A 98 -9.11 23.57 -9.82
CA ASN A 98 -8.32 22.36 -10.10
C ASN A 98 -6.79 22.57 -9.97
N ILE A 99 -6.32 23.80 -9.85
CA ILE A 99 -4.89 24.08 -9.72
C ILE A 99 -4.20 23.38 -8.53
N PRO A 100 -4.85 23.07 -7.38
CA PRO A 100 -4.21 22.25 -6.34
C PRO A 100 -3.82 20.85 -6.82
N LEU A 101 -4.56 20.28 -7.79
CA LEU A 101 -4.24 18.96 -8.35
C LEU A 101 -2.93 18.96 -9.14
N TYR A 102 -2.58 20.10 -9.76
CA TYR A 102 -1.45 20.19 -10.70
C TYR A 102 -0.30 21.08 -10.21
N ARG A 103 -0.49 21.89 -9.16
CA ARG A 103 0.52 22.85 -8.70
C ARG A 103 1.88 22.22 -8.39
N LYS A 104 1.87 21.04 -7.77
CA LYS A 104 3.08 20.29 -7.39
C LYS A 104 3.82 19.81 -8.64
N LEU A 105 3.07 19.41 -9.66
CA LEU A 105 3.62 18.88 -10.91
C LEU A 105 4.31 20.00 -11.68
N ILE A 106 3.60 21.12 -11.84
CA ILE A 106 4.09 22.31 -12.54
C ILE A 106 5.34 22.88 -11.86
N ARG A 107 5.31 23.02 -10.52
CA ARG A 107 6.39 23.66 -9.76
C ARG A 107 7.56 22.74 -9.46
N ASP A 108 7.28 21.58 -8.87
CA ASP A 108 8.30 20.76 -8.21
C ASP A 108 8.86 19.71 -9.17
N TYR A 109 8.05 19.23 -10.13
CA TYR A 109 8.48 18.19 -11.09
C TYR A 109 8.86 18.76 -12.46
N GLU A 110 8.17 19.80 -12.94
CA GLU A 110 8.48 20.45 -14.23
C GLU A 110 9.24 21.77 -14.10
N ASN A 111 9.58 22.18 -12.87
CA ASN A 111 10.40 23.36 -12.55
C ASN A 111 9.90 24.67 -13.19
N ARG A 112 8.59 24.86 -13.29
CA ARG A 112 7.98 26.10 -13.76
C ARG A 112 7.59 26.99 -12.60
N THR A 113 7.62 28.29 -12.83
CA THR A 113 7.10 29.26 -11.84
C THR A 113 5.58 29.34 -11.96
N LEU A 114 4.88 29.35 -10.82
CA LEU A 114 3.42 29.44 -10.76
C LEU A 114 3.03 30.52 -9.73
N SER A 115 2.43 31.61 -10.21
CA SER A 115 1.94 32.73 -9.39
C SER A 115 0.49 33.05 -9.69
N TYR A 116 -0.11 33.90 -8.84
CA TYR A 116 -1.47 34.40 -9.00
C TYR A 116 -1.46 35.91 -8.89
N GLU A 117 -1.95 36.60 -9.91
CA GLU A 117 -2.11 38.06 -9.92
C GLU A 117 -3.52 38.37 -10.43
N ASP A 118 -4.28 39.19 -9.71
CA ASP A 118 -5.64 39.60 -10.08
C ASP A 118 -6.56 38.46 -10.53
N ASN A 119 -6.53 37.35 -9.76
CA ASN A 119 -7.31 36.15 -10.02
C ASN A 119 -6.96 35.42 -11.34
N THR A 120 -5.85 35.79 -11.97
CA THR A 120 -5.25 35.15 -13.15
C THR A 120 -4.11 34.23 -12.70
N ILE A 121 -3.99 33.06 -13.33
CA ILE A 121 -2.88 32.13 -13.11
C ILE A 121 -1.76 32.54 -14.07
N LEU A 122 -0.55 32.71 -13.54
CA LEU A 122 0.64 32.99 -14.33
C LEU A 122 1.59 31.81 -14.24
N ILE A 123 2.07 31.36 -15.40
CA ILE A 123 3.13 30.35 -15.52
C ILE A 123 4.29 31.00 -16.25
N ASP A 124 5.48 31.01 -15.63
CA ASP A 124 6.67 31.68 -16.18
C ASP A 124 6.42 33.16 -16.51
N GLY A 125 5.67 33.83 -15.61
CA GLY A 125 5.29 35.24 -15.73
C GLY A 125 4.26 35.54 -16.82
N LYS A 126 3.72 34.52 -17.49
CA LYS A 126 2.71 34.70 -18.55
C LYS A 126 1.33 34.27 -18.08
N PRO A 127 0.28 35.10 -18.24
CA PRO A 127 -1.08 34.73 -17.90
C PRO A 127 -1.55 33.57 -18.79
N THR A 128 -2.08 32.51 -18.17
CA THR A 128 -2.58 31.35 -18.90
C THR A 128 -3.67 30.62 -18.12
N ASP A 129 -4.58 30.01 -18.86
CA ASP A 129 -5.64 29.11 -18.38
C ASP A 129 -5.40 27.67 -18.84
N ARG A 130 -4.21 27.34 -19.34
CA ARG A 130 -3.88 26.02 -19.87
C ARG A 130 -2.46 25.61 -19.51
N TYR A 131 -2.24 24.31 -19.40
CA TYR A 131 -0.90 23.75 -19.18
C TYR A 131 -0.72 22.44 -19.93
N THR A 132 0.42 22.29 -20.59
CA THR A 132 0.81 21.07 -21.32
C THR A 132 1.95 20.40 -20.57
N PHE A 133 1.73 19.17 -20.12
CA PHE A 133 2.73 18.43 -19.35
C PHE A 133 3.88 17.95 -20.24
N SER A 134 5.11 18.05 -19.73
CA SER A 134 6.32 17.62 -20.46
C SER A 134 6.71 16.16 -20.23
N GLN A 135 6.08 15.50 -19.25
CA GLN A 135 6.31 14.09 -18.92
C GLN A 135 5.04 13.34 -18.50
N ASP A 136 5.15 12.01 -18.41
CA ASP A 136 4.08 11.14 -17.95
C ASP A 136 4.02 11.10 -16.42
N TYR A 137 2.81 10.92 -15.89
CA TYR A 137 2.56 10.83 -14.46
C TYR A 137 1.73 9.59 -14.12
N PHE A 138 1.97 9.06 -12.93
CA PHE A 138 1.39 7.82 -12.45
C PHE A 138 0.65 8.03 -11.14
N TRP A 139 -0.42 7.25 -10.95
CA TRP A 139 -1.14 7.15 -9.68
C TRP A 139 -0.79 5.79 -9.07
N MET A 140 0.00 5.81 -7.99
CA MET A 140 0.51 4.61 -7.35
C MET A 140 -0.30 4.32 -6.08
N MET A 141 -0.70 3.07 -5.89
CA MET A 141 -1.44 2.63 -4.71
C MET A 141 -0.76 1.45 -4.06
N GLY A 142 -0.69 1.47 -2.73
CA GLY A 142 -0.22 0.35 -1.94
C GLY A 142 -1.25 -0.77 -1.87
N ASP A 143 -0.75 -2.00 -1.74
CA ASP A 143 -1.58 -3.20 -1.55
C ASP A 143 -2.32 -3.17 -0.21
N ASN A 144 -1.65 -2.75 0.86
CA ASN A 144 -2.25 -2.49 2.16
C ASN A 144 -2.82 -1.08 2.22
N ARG A 145 -3.91 -0.88 1.47
CA ARG A 145 -4.56 0.40 1.22
C ARG A 145 -4.78 1.25 2.47
N HIS A 146 -5.28 0.70 3.58
CA HIS A 146 -5.54 1.49 4.80
C HIS A 146 -4.28 1.77 5.64
N ARG A 147 -3.13 1.21 5.26
CA ARG A 147 -1.84 1.39 5.94
C ARG A 147 -0.72 1.78 4.98
N SER A 148 -1.07 2.43 3.88
CA SER A 148 -0.12 2.89 2.89
C SER A 148 -0.32 4.37 2.63
N GLU A 149 0.75 5.14 2.84
CA GLU A 149 0.86 6.50 2.32
C GLU A 149 1.29 6.43 0.86
N ASP A 150 0.31 6.44 -0.04
CA ASP A 150 0.50 6.35 -1.49
C ASP A 150 -0.06 7.59 -2.20
N SER A 151 -0.29 7.56 -3.53
CA SER A 151 -0.75 8.74 -4.28
C SER A 151 -2.01 9.39 -3.72
N ARG A 152 -2.82 8.67 -2.93
CA ARG A 152 -3.96 9.24 -2.20
C ARG A 152 -3.57 10.31 -1.18
N PHE A 153 -2.32 10.33 -0.73
CA PHE A 153 -1.77 11.30 0.20
C PHE A 153 -0.88 12.33 -0.49
N TRP A 154 0.06 11.87 -1.34
CA TRP A 154 1.12 12.73 -1.91
C TRP A 154 0.96 13.04 -3.41
N GLY A 155 -0.08 12.51 -4.05
CA GLY A 155 -0.46 12.80 -5.42
C GLY A 155 0.30 12.01 -6.48
N PHE A 156 0.40 12.59 -7.67
CA PHE A 156 1.00 11.95 -8.83
C PHE A 156 2.51 11.76 -8.70
N VAL A 157 3.01 10.68 -9.31
CA VAL A 157 4.43 10.34 -9.39
C VAL A 157 4.91 10.56 -10.83
N PRO A 158 5.90 11.41 -11.08
CA PRO A 158 6.45 11.60 -12.43
C PRO A 158 7.22 10.36 -12.90
N ALA A 159 7.26 10.17 -14.22
CA ALA A 159 7.91 9.01 -14.85
C ALA A 159 9.40 8.89 -14.50
N ASP A 160 10.09 10.01 -14.38
CA ASP A 160 11.52 10.07 -14.05
C ASP A 160 11.85 9.63 -12.60
N HIS A 161 10.84 9.52 -11.73
CA HIS A 161 11.00 8.98 -10.38
C HIS A 161 10.78 7.46 -10.31
N ILE A 162 10.45 6.82 -11.43
CA ILE A 162 10.27 5.37 -11.52
C ILE A 162 11.56 4.72 -12.01
N VAL A 163 12.31 4.11 -11.08
CA VAL A 163 13.60 3.46 -11.38
C VAL A 163 13.41 2.13 -12.14
N GLY A 164 12.36 1.38 -11.84
CA GLY A 164 12.12 0.09 -12.49
C GLY A 164 11.11 -0.79 -11.78
N LYS A 165 11.06 -2.07 -12.18
CA LYS A 165 10.16 -3.07 -11.61
C LYS A 165 10.95 -4.02 -10.71
N PRO A 166 10.43 -4.39 -9.53
CA PRO A 166 11.06 -5.42 -8.71
C PRO A 166 11.04 -6.76 -9.46
N ILE A 167 12.18 -7.42 -9.57
CA ILE A 167 12.33 -8.70 -10.30
C ILE A 167 12.59 -9.90 -9.38
N PHE A 168 12.84 -9.66 -8.08
CA PHE A 168 13.41 -10.66 -7.20
C PHE A 168 12.98 -10.49 -5.73
N ILE A 169 12.52 -11.57 -5.11
CA ILE A 169 12.30 -11.69 -3.67
C ILE A 169 13.54 -12.35 -3.06
N TRP A 170 14.32 -11.59 -2.30
CA TRP A 170 15.45 -12.14 -1.57
C TRP A 170 15.02 -12.93 -0.32
N MET A 171 13.98 -12.44 0.39
CA MET A 171 13.48 -13.05 1.63
C MET A 171 11.96 -12.94 1.74
N SER A 172 11.33 -13.97 2.31
CA SER A 172 9.89 -13.98 2.60
C SER A 172 9.62 -14.69 3.92
N ILE A 173 9.01 -13.98 4.87
CA ILE A 173 8.73 -14.47 6.23
C ILE A 173 7.26 -14.18 6.54
N SER A 174 6.52 -15.18 6.99
CA SER A 174 5.16 -15.02 7.51
C SER A 174 5.20 -14.82 9.03
N GLY A 175 4.24 -14.10 9.59
CA GLY A 175 4.13 -13.88 11.03
C GLY A 175 5.09 -12.82 11.58
N ILE A 176 5.65 -11.96 10.71
CA ILE A 176 6.65 -10.98 11.12
C ILE A 176 6.10 -9.99 12.17
N ASN A 177 4.80 -9.68 12.07
CA ASN A 177 4.08 -8.76 12.95
C ASN A 177 3.52 -9.44 14.21
N ASP A 178 3.58 -10.77 14.30
CA ASP A 178 2.98 -11.55 15.38
C ASP A 178 4.01 -11.95 16.45
N GLY A 179 5.19 -11.31 16.44
CA GLY A 179 6.32 -11.59 17.33
C GLY A 179 7.28 -12.65 16.78
N VAL A 180 8.54 -12.59 17.22
CA VAL A 180 9.67 -13.39 16.67
C VAL A 180 9.40 -14.91 16.73
N ALA A 181 8.68 -15.38 17.76
CA ALA A 181 8.33 -16.80 17.90
C ALA A 181 7.42 -17.32 16.76
N ASN A 182 6.69 -16.44 16.08
CA ASN A 182 5.75 -16.80 15.02
C ASN A 182 6.35 -16.65 13.61
N TRP A 183 7.63 -16.28 13.51
CA TRP A 183 8.31 -16.11 12.22
C TRP A 183 8.47 -17.45 11.52
N LYS A 184 7.85 -17.59 10.35
CA LYS A 184 7.97 -18.77 9.49
C LYS A 184 8.48 -18.36 8.11
N VAL A 185 9.69 -18.80 7.77
CA VAL A 185 10.28 -18.53 6.45
C VAL A 185 9.49 -19.27 5.37
N ARG A 186 9.04 -18.53 4.35
CA ARG A 186 8.35 -19.05 3.17
C ARG A 186 9.37 -19.46 2.11
N TRP A 187 10.02 -20.60 2.33
CA TRP A 187 11.13 -21.08 1.50
C TRP A 187 10.82 -21.15 0.00
N ASN A 188 9.56 -21.39 -0.37
CA ASN A 188 9.09 -21.39 -1.77
C ASN A 188 9.12 -20.00 -2.44
N ARG A 189 9.23 -18.91 -1.67
CA ARG A 189 9.29 -17.54 -2.18
C ARG A 189 10.68 -16.90 -2.02
N VAL A 190 11.58 -17.56 -1.29
CA VAL A 190 12.94 -17.07 -1.03
C VAL A 190 13.79 -17.25 -2.29
N PHE A 191 14.57 -16.22 -2.63
CA PHE A 191 15.37 -16.13 -3.87
C PHE A 191 14.55 -16.40 -5.14
N THR A 192 13.33 -15.86 -5.21
CA THR A 192 12.38 -16.20 -6.27
C THR A 192 12.07 -14.98 -7.14
N THR A 193 11.88 -15.21 -8.45
CA THR A 193 11.51 -14.15 -9.40
C THR A 193 10.07 -13.68 -9.19
N THR A 194 9.80 -12.38 -9.31
CA THR A 194 8.45 -11.81 -9.10
C THR A 194 7.67 -11.58 -10.38
N ASN A 195 8.36 -11.44 -11.52
CA ASN A 195 7.78 -11.00 -12.78
C ASN A 195 8.37 -11.82 -13.95
N GLY A 196 7.58 -12.76 -14.46
CA GLY A 196 7.88 -13.56 -15.66
C GLY A 196 6.57 -14.17 -16.20
N ASN A 197 6.55 -14.56 -17.47
CA ASN A 197 5.37 -15.14 -18.13
C ASN A 197 5.05 -16.59 -17.67
N GLY A 198 5.60 -17.02 -16.54
CA GLY A 198 5.52 -18.39 -16.04
C GLY A 198 5.63 -18.46 -14.52
N GLU A 199 5.71 -19.67 -13.98
CA GLU A 199 5.77 -19.86 -12.53
C GLU A 199 7.04 -19.24 -11.92
N PRO A 200 6.94 -18.63 -10.71
CA PRO A 200 8.08 -18.08 -10.00
C PRO A 200 9.18 -19.15 -9.76
N VAL A 201 10.40 -18.89 -10.24
CA VAL A 201 11.53 -19.83 -10.10
C VAL A 201 12.43 -19.41 -8.94
N SER A 202 12.72 -20.35 -8.03
CA SER A 202 13.62 -20.13 -6.89
C SER A 202 15.06 -20.48 -7.25
N TYR A 203 15.96 -19.50 -7.12
CA TYR A 203 17.40 -19.64 -7.38
C TYR A 203 18.23 -19.89 -6.10
N ARG A 204 17.59 -20.21 -4.98
CA ARG A 204 18.29 -20.36 -3.69
C ARG A 204 19.42 -21.39 -3.73
N TRP A 205 19.22 -22.52 -4.40
CA TRP A 205 20.22 -23.59 -4.47
C TRP A 205 21.39 -23.22 -5.39
N HIS A 206 21.12 -22.51 -6.48
CA HIS A 206 22.17 -21.95 -7.34
C HIS A 206 23.04 -20.96 -6.56
N PHE A 207 22.40 -20.07 -5.79
CA PHE A 207 23.11 -19.12 -4.94
C PHE A 207 23.98 -19.80 -3.87
N LEU A 208 23.43 -20.81 -3.18
CA LEU A 208 24.19 -21.58 -2.18
C LEU A 208 25.36 -22.34 -2.81
N ALA A 209 25.17 -22.94 -3.99
CA ALA A 209 26.25 -23.60 -4.72
C ALA A 209 27.39 -22.62 -5.07
N ILE A 210 27.06 -21.41 -5.54
CA ILE A 210 28.04 -20.35 -5.83
C ILE A 210 28.82 -19.97 -4.57
N ILE A 211 28.15 -19.81 -3.43
CA ILE A 211 28.82 -19.51 -2.14
C ILE A 211 29.79 -20.63 -1.77
N VAL A 212 29.37 -21.90 -1.86
CA VAL A 212 30.22 -23.04 -1.52
C VAL A 212 31.45 -23.10 -2.43
N VAL A 213 31.26 -22.97 -3.74
CA VAL A 213 32.36 -22.93 -4.71
C VAL A 213 33.33 -21.79 -4.41
N TYR A 214 32.82 -20.59 -4.11
CA TYR A 214 33.63 -19.44 -3.75
C TYR A 214 34.43 -19.66 -2.45
N GLN A 215 33.82 -20.26 -1.42
CA GLN A 215 34.52 -20.57 -0.17
C GLN A 215 35.61 -21.63 -0.35
N VAL A 216 35.36 -22.66 -1.18
CA VAL A 216 36.37 -23.67 -1.53
C VAL A 216 37.52 -23.01 -2.28
N TYR A 217 37.23 -22.23 -3.32
CA TYR A 217 38.23 -21.51 -4.11
C TYR A 217 39.11 -20.59 -3.24
N THR A 218 38.50 -19.78 -2.37
CA THR A 218 39.24 -18.88 -1.48
C THR A 218 40.11 -19.62 -0.47
N ARG A 219 39.65 -20.76 0.07
CA ARG A 219 40.47 -21.62 0.95
C ARG A 219 41.65 -22.24 0.21
N VAL A 220 41.44 -22.79 -0.99
CA VAL A 220 42.51 -23.38 -1.80
C VAL A 220 43.55 -22.33 -2.18
N ARG A 221 43.12 -21.17 -2.66
CA ARG A 221 44.02 -20.05 -3.01
C ARG A 221 44.85 -19.57 -1.82
N LYS A 222 44.28 -19.51 -0.62
CA LYS A 222 45.01 -19.15 0.61
C LYS A 222 46.07 -20.20 0.99
N ARG A 223 45.80 -21.49 0.77
CA ARG A 223 46.79 -22.56 1.00
C ARG A 223 47.94 -22.50 -0.01
N LEU A 224 47.63 -22.27 -1.29
CA LEU A 224 48.63 -22.16 -2.35
C LEU A 224 49.54 -20.92 -2.22
N LYS A 225 49.07 -19.83 -1.59
CA LYS A 225 49.90 -18.64 -1.29
C LYS A 225 50.77 -18.76 -0.03
N LYS A 226 50.54 -19.79 0.79
CA LYS A 226 51.29 -20.06 2.04
C LYS A 226 52.41 -21.07 1.84
N GLN A 227 52.44 -21.76 0.70
CA GLN A 227 53.57 -22.53 0.20
C GLN A 227 54.39 -21.62 -0.71
#